data_AF-A0A852ULQ4-F1
#
_entry.id   AF-A0A852ULQ4-F1
#
_cell.length_a   1.000
_cell.length_b   1.000
_cell.length_c   1.000
_cell.angle_alpha   90.00
_cell.angle_beta   90.00
_cell.angle_gamma   90.00
#
_symmetry.space_group_name_H-M   'P 1'
#
loop_
_entity.id
_entity.type
_entity.pdbx_description
1 polymer ?
#
loop_
_entity_poly.entity_id
_entity_poly.type
_entity_poly.pdbx_seq_one_letter_code
_entity_poly.pdbx_strand_id
1 'polypeptide(L)'
;MTWDEMLVNFPQLSDAAPAWNYVNRGISQMYDYSKNPGFDVNRDFNPDLNYVPKAKDFPGNSSSPGWFITPEAQTVRDVYKSLQEEYGKVDVFVDLHHQGMYYVEGTADEVTLSLSAQFVPDPNTAAGTKYAKYKDAYNYDYSRQLNLAAYNELQSYGNSPFKNITLYSQGLDLPGTALGTFALNGSGTVLFEVAGQTQTMGQKKKGQLVKAVERGLTGIIQAVADGTVENLNPQAYEKIPLTSNRPAN
;
A
#
# COMPACT_ATOMS: atom_id res chain seq x y z
N MET A 1 1.83 -8.93 20.07
CA MET A 1 0.43 -8.95 20.53
C MET A 1 -0.16 -10.29 20.14
N THR A 2 -0.62 -11.08 21.11
CA THR A 2 -1.31 -12.35 20.88
C THR A 2 -2.78 -12.13 20.54
N TRP A 3 -3.48 -13.18 20.09
CA TRP A 3 -4.92 -13.13 19.91
C TRP A 3 -5.66 -12.87 21.22
N ASP A 4 -5.25 -13.52 22.31
CA ASP A 4 -5.86 -13.35 23.64
C ASP A 4 -5.67 -11.92 24.17
N GLU A 5 -4.50 -11.31 23.95
CA GLU A 5 -4.26 -9.91 24.29
C GLU A 5 -5.18 -8.96 23.50
N MET A 6 -5.46 -9.26 22.23
CA MET A 6 -6.43 -8.50 21.44
C MET A 6 -7.85 -8.64 22.01
N LEU A 7 -8.26 -9.85 22.41
CA LEU A 7 -9.59 -10.10 22.99
C LEU A 7 -9.85 -9.31 24.28
N VAL A 8 -8.82 -8.97 25.05
CA VAL A 8 -8.96 -8.08 26.23
C VAL A 8 -9.56 -6.72 25.84
N ASN A 9 -9.19 -6.19 24.68
CA ASN A 9 -9.70 -4.92 24.16
C ASN A 9 -10.99 -5.07 23.35
N PHE A 10 -11.29 -6.31 22.91
CA PHE A 10 -12.46 -6.64 22.09
C PHE A 10 -13.23 -7.84 22.65
N PRO A 11 -13.81 -7.71 23.86
CA PRO A 11 -14.50 -8.83 24.52
C PRO A 11 -15.70 -9.35 23.71
N GLN A 12 -16.30 -8.53 22.84
CA GLN A 12 -17.36 -8.95 21.92
C GLN A 12 -16.91 -9.96 20.85
N LEU A 13 -15.60 -10.21 20.74
CA LEU A 13 -15.00 -11.17 19.82
C LEU A 13 -14.58 -12.47 20.51
N SER A 14 -14.97 -12.71 21.77
CA SER A 14 -14.59 -13.92 22.53
C SER A 14 -14.90 -15.23 21.80
N ASP A 15 -15.99 -15.24 21.03
CA ASP A 15 -16.46 -16.42 20.30
C ASP A 15 -15.98 -16.43 18.84
N ALA A 16 -15.17 -15.46 18.44
CA ALA A 16 -14.61 -15.36 17.10
C ALA A 16 -13.43 -16.32 16.93
N ALA A 17 -13.34 -16.93 15.75
CA ALA A 17 -12.09 -17.56 15.34
C ALA A 17 -10.99 -16.49 15.17
N PRO A 18 -9.71 -16.83 15.39
CA PRO A 18 -8.61 -15.92 15.10
C PRO A 18 -8.69 -15.35 13.69
N ALA A 19 -8.43 -14.04 13.56
CA ALA A 19 -8.42 -13.34 12.28
C ALA A 19 -7.44 -14.00 11.31
N TRP A 20 -7.77 -14.01 10.02
CA TRP A 20 -6.93 -14.64 9.00
C TRP A 20 -5.54 -13.99 8.90
N ASN A 21 -5.42 -12.71 9.27
CA ASN A 21 -4.16 -11.97 9.31
C ASN A 21 -3.40 -12.16 10.63
N TYR A 22 -3.93 -12.93 11.59
CA TYR A 22 -3.17 -13.35 12.76
C TYR A 22 -2.18 -14.46 12.36
N VAL A 23 -0.90 -14.18 12.56
CA VAL A 23 0.22 -15.05 12.20
C VAL A 23 0.82 -15.64 13.46
N ASN A 24 0.62 -16.95 13.65
CA ASN A 24 1.17 -17.73 14.76
C ASN A 24 1.93 -18.97 14.28
N ARG A 25 2.42 -18.96 13.03
CA ARG A 25 2.94 -20.13 12.34
C ARG A 25 4.42 -20.00 11.99
N GLY A 26 5.23 -20.92 12.53
CA GLY A 26 6.60 -21.21 12.11
C GLY A 26 7.52 -20.01 11.90
N ILE A 27 8.52 -20.18 11.04
CA ILE A 27 9.46 -19.13 10.67
C ILE A 27 9.07 -18.55 9.31
N SER A 28 8.93 -17.23 9.23
CA SER A 28 8.71 -16.47 7.99
C SER A 28 9.61 -15.24 7.98
N GLN A 29 10.31 -14.99 6.87
CA GLN A 29 11.22 -13.84 6.71
C GLN A 29 12.21 -13.66 7.88
N MET A 30 12.81 -14.75 8.34
CA MET A 30 13.74 -14.80 9.49
C MET A 30 13.11 -14.49 10.86
N TYR A 31 11.78 -14.38 10.95
CA TYR A 31 11.04 -14.17 12.19
C TYR A 31 10.24 -15.42 12.58
N ASP A 32 10.31 -15.83 13.84
CA ASP A 32 9.65 -17.03 14.38
C ASP A 32 8.29 -16.67 15.01
N TYR A 33 7.23 -16.70 14.19
CA TYR A 33 5.86 -16.43 14.59
C TYR A 33 5.25 -17.52 15.48
N SER A 34 5.87 -18.70 15.59
CA SER A 34 5.43 -19.72 16.54
C SER A 34 5.75 -19.37 18.00
N LYS A 35 6.78 -18.55 18.20
CA LYS A 35 7.20 -18.06 19.54
C LYS A 35 6.68 -16.65 19.83
N ASN A 36 6.60 -15.82 18.80
CA ASN A 36 6.15 -14.44 18.91
C ASN A 36 5.06 -14.18 17.87
N PRO A 37 3.81 -14.59 18.12
CA PRO A 37 2.74 -14.37 17.16
C PRO A 37 2.39 -12.88 17.06
N GLY A 38 1.76 -12.51 15.94
CA GLY A 38 1.37 -11.13 15.67
C GLY A 38 0.36 -11.04 14.53
N PHE A 39 0.13 -9.83 14.04
CA PHE A 39 -0.82 -9.58 12.96
C PHE A 39 -0.09 -9.00 11.75
N ASP A 40 -0.50 -9.40 10.54
CA ASP A 40 -0.25 -8.58 9.36
C ASP A 40 -1.16 -7.35 9.43
N VAL A 41 -0.60 -6.25 9.91
CA VAL A 41 -1.32 -4.98 10.13
C VAL A 41 -1.85 -4.41 8.81
N ASN A 42 -1.18 -4.63 7.68
CA ASN A 42 -1.64 -4.16 6.37
C ASN A 42 -2.78 -5.01 5.80
N ARG A 43 -3.50 -5.74 6.66
CA ARG A 43 -4.74 -6.47 6.38
C ARG A 43 -5.85 -6.15 7.39
N ASP A 44 -5.59 -5.23 8.32
CA ASP A 44 -6.50 -4.89 9.42
C ASP A 44 -7.22 -3.54 9.22
N PHE A 45 -7.11 -2.92 8.04
CA PHE A 45 -7.83 -1.68 7.76
C PHE A 45 -9.23 -1.97 7.25
N ASN A 46 -10.18 -1.08 7.50
CA ASN A 46 -11.54 -1.20 6.96
C ASN A 46 -11.95 0.10 6.24
N PRO A 47 -12.47 0.02 5.00
CA PRO A 47 -12.99 1.19 4.29
C PRO A 47 -14.09 1.93 5.07
N ASP A 48 -14.83 1.26 5.95
CA ASP A 48 -15.69 1.92 6.94
C ASP A 48 -14.85 2.34 8.15
N LEU A 49 -14.47 3.61 8.19
CA LEU A 49 -13.61 4.18 9.24
C LEU A 49 -14.28 4.21 10.64
N ASN A 50 -15.56 3.88 10.74
CA ASN A 50 -16.28 3.74 12.01
C ASN A 50 -16.64 2.29 12.31
N TYR A 51 -16.08 1.35 11.55
CA TYR A 51 -16.40 -0.06 11.69
C TYR A 51 -16.07 -0.57 13.10
N VAL A 52 -17.04 -1.28 13.67
CA VAL A 52 -16.92 -2.00 14.94
C VAL A 52 -16.90 -3.49 14.63
N PRO A 53 -15.86 -4.23 15.02
CA PRO A 53 -15.72 -5.63 14.66
C PRO A 53 -16.76 -6.52 15.33
N LYS A 54 -17.20 -7.55 14.60
CA LYS A 54 -18.21 -8.53 15.03
C LYS A 54 -17.69 -9.93 14.79
N ALA A 55 -17.94 -10.85 15.72
CA ALA A 55 -17.43 -12.23 15.65
C ALA A 55 -17.75 -12.95 14.34
N LYS A 56 -18.93 -12.70 13.76
CA LYS A 56 -19.36 -13.28 12.48
C LYS A 56 -18.52 -12.88 11.26
N ASP A 57 -17.75 -11.79 11.37
CA ASP A 57 -16.92 -11.26 10.27
C ASP A 57 -15.51 -11.91 10.28
N PHE A 58 -15.25 -12.84 11.21
CA PHE A 58 -14.01 -13.61 11.33
C PHE A 58 -14.18 -15.02 10.74
N PRO A 59 -13.09 -15.64 10.22
CA PRO A 59 -11.72 -15.13 10.21
C PRO A 59 -11.46 -14.09 9.12
N GLY A 60 -12.39 -13.87 8.17
CA GLY A 60 -12.19 -13.02 6.99
C GLY A 60 -11.26 -13.62 5.93
N ASN A 61 -10.81 -12.80 4.98
CA ASN A 61 -9.79 -13.16 3.99
C ASN A 61 -9.17 -11.89 3.34
N SER A 62 -8.17 -12.07 2.46
CA SER A 62 -7.43 -10.95 1.86
C SER A 62 -8.23 -10.05 0.90
N SER A 63 -9.36 -10.51 0.36
CA SER A 63 -10.22 -9.71 -0.53
C SER A 63 -11.43 -9.09 0.20
N SER A 64 -11.49 -9.26 1.52
CA SER A 64 -12.45 -8.62 2.41
C SER A 64 -11.80 -7.48 3.20
N PRO A 65 -12.58 -6.48 3.65
CA PRO A 65 -12.12 -5.50 4.64
C PRO A 65 -11.59 -6.16 5.92
N GLY A 66 -10.63 -5.48 6.58
CA GLY A 66 -10.15 -5.79 7.92
C GLY A 66 -11.04 -5.20 9.01
N TRP A 67 -10.52 -4.94 10.21
CA TRP A 67 -11.38 -4.76 11.40
C TRP A 67 -10.95 -3.66 12.38
N PHE A 68 -9.76 -3.08 12.22
CA PHE A 68 -9.14 -2.17 13.18
C PHE A 68 -9.00 -2.77 14.58
N ILE A 69 -8.54 -4.04 14.66
CA ILE A 69 -8.31 -4.75 15.92
C ILE A 69 -6.89 -4.60 16.48
N THR A 70 -5.96 -4.06 15.69
CA THR A 70 -4.61 -3.71 16.10
C THR A 70 -4.52 -2.22 16.49
N PRO A 71 -3.79 -1.86 17.56
CA PRO A 71 -3.62 -0.46 17.96
C PRO A 71 -2.89 0.36 16.88
N GLU A 72 -2.03 -0.27 16.08
CA GLU A 72 -1.37 0.38 14.95
C GLU A 72 -2.39 0.82 13.88
N ALA A 73 -3.28 -0.08 13.44
CA ALA A 73 -4.31 0.26 12.44
C ALA A 73 -5.32 1.27 12.99
N GLN A 74 -5.69 1.16 14.28
CA GLN A 74 -6.52 2.15 14.96
C GLN A 74 -5.88 3.54 14.99
N THR A 75 -4.60 3.61 15.33
CA THR A 75 -3.87 4.88 15.41
C THR A 75 -3.82 5.57 14.05
N VAL A 76 -3.50 4.83 12.98
CA VAL A 76 -3.47 5.39 11.62
C VAL A 76 -4.86 5.86 11.18
N ARG A 77 -5.91 5.08 11.46
CA ARG A 77 -7.30 5.47 11.21
C ARG A 77 -7.70 6.75 11.95
N ASP A 78 -7.34 6.86 13.22
CA ASP A 78 -7.74 7.98 14.07
C ASP A 78 -7.00 9.28 13.68
N VAL A 79 -5.73 9.17 13.28
CA VAL A 79 -4.99 10.29 12.66
C VAL A 79 -5.65 10.69 11.34
N TYR A 80 -5.96 9.73 10.47
CA TYR A 80 -6.62 10.00 9.18
C TYR A 80 -7.96 10.73 9.38
N LYS A 81 -8.80 10.25 10.31
CA LYS A 81 -10.08 10.89 10.64
C LYS A 81 -9.90 12.30 11.20
N SER A 82 -8.93 12.50 12.10
CA SER A 82 -8.62 13.82 12.65
C SER A 82 -8.20 14.80 11.55
N LEU A 83 -7.36 14.35 10.60
CA LEU A 83 -6.95 15.16 9.46
C LEU A 83 -8.12 15.47 8.52
N GLN A 84 -9.04 14.52 8.29
CA GLN A 84 -10.27 14.78 7.53
C GLN A 84 -11.17 15.79 8.23
N GLU A 85 -11.28 15.74 9.56
CA GLU A 85 -12.05 16.71 10.33
C GLU A 85 -11.44 18.12 10.26
N GLU A 86 -10.10 18.21 10.34
CA GLU A 86 -9.37 19.48 10.33
C GLU A 86 -9.30 20.12 8.94
N TYR A 87 -8.99 19.33 7.90
CA TYR A 87 -8.70 19.81 6.55
C TYR A 87 -9.79 19.48 5.51
N GLY A 88 -10.85 18.77 5.92
CA GLY A 88 -11.94 18.31 5.04
C GLY A 88 -11.62 17.04 4.25
N LYS A 89 -10.34 16.77 3.96
CA LYS A 89 -9.85 15.54 3.32
C LYS A 89 -8.39 15.30 3.65
N VAL A 90 -7.96 14.05 3.47
CA VAL A 90 -6.54 13.71 3.34
C VAL A 90 -6.27 13.55 1.85
N ASP A 91 -5.55 14.49 1.25
CA ASP A 91 -5.28 14.50 -0.18
C ASP A 91 -4.48 13.29 -0.65
N VAL A 92 -3.39 12.99 0.05
CA VAL A 92 -2.41 11.99 -0.38
C VAL A 92 -2.05 11.08 0.79
N PHE A 93 -2.06 9.78 0.54
CA PHE A 93 -1.53 8.75 1.43
C PHE A 93 -0.42 7.99 0.72
N VAL A 94 0.81 8.08 1.25
CA VAL A 94 1.97 7.36 0.73
C VAL A 94 2.38 6.28 1.71
N ASP A 95 2.50 5.05 1.23
CA ASP A 95 2.93 3.90 2.02
C ASP A 95 4.27 3.37 1.49
N LEU A 96 5.25 3.21 2.38
CA LEU A 96 6.61 2.85 2.04
C LEU A 96 6.91 1.43 2.51
N HIS A 97 7.05 0.51 1.56
CA HIS A 97 7.32 -0.90 1.77
C HIS A 97 8.67 -1.30 1.18
N HIS A 98 9.06 -2.54 1.50
CA HIS A 98 10.12 -3.22 0.78
C HIS A 98 9.56 -4.48 0.12
N GLN A 99 10.16 -4.81 -1.02
CA GLN A 99 9.92 -6.03 -1.76
C GLN A 99 11.18 -6.89 -1.85
N GLY A 100 11.01 -8.14 -2.27
CA GLY A 100 12.11 -9.01 -2.66
C GLY A 100 12.88 -8.50 -3.88
N MET A 101 13.78 -9.33 -4.39
CA MET A 101 14.46 -9.05 -5.67
C MET A 101 13.55 -9.41 -6.84
N TYR A 102 13.26 -8.43 -7.67
CA TYR A 102 12.45 -8.54 -8.88
C TYR A 102 13.18 -7.92 -10.07
N TYR A 103 12.64 -8.14 -11.27
CA TYR A 103 13.21 -7.68 -12.53
C TYR A 103 12.23 -6.80 -13.29
N VAL A 104 12.74 -5.88 -14.10
CA VAL A 104 11.91 -5.13 -15.04
C VAL A 104 11.39 -6.10 -16.09
N GLU A 105 10.07 -6.10 -16.33
CA GLU A 105 9.47 -7.02 -17.30
C GLU A 105 10.14 -6.91 -18.68
N GLY A 106 10.50 -8.06 -19.26
CA GLY A 106 11.17 -8.14 -20.55
C GLY A 106 12.67 -7.87 -20.51
N THR A 107 13.29 -7.67 -19.34
CA THR A 107 14.74 -7.46 -19.23
C THR A 107 15.37 -8.32 -18.12
N ALA A 108 16.71 -8.34 -18.06
CA ALA A 108 17.46 -8.92 -16.95
C ALA A 108 17.80 -7.90 -15.85
N ASP A 109 17.31 -6.66 -15.97
CA ASP A 109 17.61 -5.58 -15.04
C ASP A 109 16.83 -5.73 -13.74
N GLU A 110 17.51 -5.60 -12.60
CA GLU A 110 16.88 -5.61 -11.28
C GLU A 110 16.05 -4.34 -11.05
N VAL A 111 14.88 -4.50 -10.45
CA VAL A 111 14.03 -3.38 -10.03
C VAL A 111 14.71 -2.61 -8.89
N THR A 112 14.70 -1.28 -8.98
CA THR A 112 15.11 -0.39 -7.88
C THR A 112 13.96 -0.25 -6.87
N LEU A 113 12.77 0.10 -7.37
CA LEU A 113 11.52 0.08 -6.62
C LEU A 113 10.33 -0.07 -7.58
N SER A 114 9.22 -0.58 -7.07
CA SER A 114 7.94 -0.62 -7.77
C SER A 114 6.99 0.43 -7.20
N LEU A 115 6.14 0.99 -8.06
CA LEU A 115 5.10 1.97 -7.72
C LEU A 115 3.71 1.34 -7.88
N SER A 116 2.71 1.81 -7.12
CA SER A 116 1.32 1.42 -7.37
C SER A 116 0.31 2.50 -7.02
N ALA A 117 -0.70 2.63 -7.88
CA ALA A 117 -1.86 3.51 -7.72
C ALA A 117 -3.16 2.72 -7.46
N GLN A 118 -3.16 1.39 -7.61
CA GLN A 118 -4.39 0.58 -7.61
C GLN A 118 -4.34 -0.52 -6.54
N PHE A 119 -5.33 -0.51 -5.64
CA PHE A 119 -5.46 -1.49 -4.55
C PHE A 119 -6.84 -2.13 -4.46
N VAL A 120 -7.82 -1.52 -5.12
CA VAL A 120 -9.19 -2.02 -5.27
C VAL A 120 -9.67 -1.74 -6.70
N PRO A 121 -10.59 -2.54 -7.25
CA PRO A 121 -11.29 -2.20 -8.47
C PRO A 121 -12.02 -0.86 -8.35
N ASP A 122 -12.02 -0.07 -9.43
CA ASP A 122 -12.70 1.21 -9.48
C ASP A 122 -14.21 1.05 -9.18
N PRO A 123 -14.76 1.73 -8.15
CA PRO A 123 -16.17 1.68 -7.79
C PRO A 123 -17.16 2.02 -8.91
N ASN A 124 -16.71 2.74 -9.95
CA ASN A 124 -17.51 3.11 -11.12
C ASN A 124 -17.57 1.99 -12.19
N THR A 125 -16.89 0.87 -11.97
CA THR A 125 -16.87 -0.28 -12.88
C THR A 125 -17.67 -1.46 -12.36
N ALA A 126 -17.97 -2.44 -13.24
CA ALA A 126 -18.63 -3.68 -12.83
C ALA A 126 -17.83 -4.45 -11.78
N ALA A 127 -16.49 -4.46 -11.89
CA ALA A 127 -15.62 -5.14 -10.92
C ALA A 127 -15.64 -4.48 -9.54
N GLY A 128 -15.80 -3.15 -9.47
CA GLY A 128 -15.82 -2.39 -8.22
C GLY A 128 -17.20 -2.13 -7.64
N THR A 129 -18.28 -2.69 -8.20
CA THR A 129 -19.66 -2.40 -7.76
C THR A 129 -19.90 -2.65 -6.26
N LYS A 130 -19.16 -3.59 -5.64
CA LYS A 130 -19.20 -3.81 -4.17
C LYS A 130 -18.72 -2.60 -3.34
N TYR A 131 -18.02 -1.66 -3.96
CA TYR A 131 -17.52 -0.41 -3.37
C TYR A 131 -18.34 0.81 -3.81
N ALA A 132 -19.49 0.65 -4.45
CA ALA A 132 -20.26 1.76 -5.03
C ALA A 132 -20.58 2.91 -4.05
N LYS A 133 -20.65 2.65 -2.74
CA LYS A 133 -20.83 3.70 -1.71
C LYS A 133 -19.67 4.71 -1.61
N TYR A 134 -18.51 4.38 -2.19
CA TYR A 134 -17.29 5.20 -2.19
C TYR A 134 -17.04 5.93 -3.52
N LYS A 135 -17.90 5.71 -4.53
CA LYS A 135 -17.66 6.16 -5.90
C LYS A 135 -17.42 7.67 -6.04
N ASP A 136 -18.07 8.48 -5.19
CA ASP A 136 -18.01 9.94 -5.27
C ASP A 136 -16.71 10.49 -4.65
N ALA A 137 -16.05 9.71 -3.79
CA ALA A 137 -14.77 10.08 -3.18
C ALA A 137 -13.58 9.48 -3.93
N TYR A 138 -13.73 8.27 -4.48
CA TYR A 138 -12.63 7.54 -5.11
C TYR A 138 -12.11 8.23 -6.37
N ASN A 139 -10.79 8.49 -6.41
CA ASN A 139 -10.14 9.17 -7.53
C ASN A 139 -8.88 8.42 -7.99
N TYR A 140 -9.07 7.46 -8.91
CA TYR A 140 -7.98 6.65 -9.44
C TYR A 140 -7.01 7.45 -10.31
N ASP A 141 -7.50 8.42 -11.07
CA ASP A 141 -6.67 9.28 -11.92
C ASP A 141 -5.66 10.05 -11.07
N TYR A 142 -6.10 10.60 -9.95
CA TYR A 142 -5.21 11.33 -9.04
C TYR A 142 -4.13 10.41 -8.44
N SER A 143 -4.47 9.19 -8.03
CA SER A 143 -3.47 8.18 -7.61
C SER A 143 -2.43 7.92 -8.72
N ARG A 144 -2.87 7.77 -9.98
CA ARG A 144 -1.96 7.55 -11.12
C ARG A 144 -1.08 8.77 -11.39
N GLN A 145 -1.62 9.98 -11.28
CA GLN A 145 -0.86 11.23 -11.43
C GLN A 145 0.21 11.38 -10.34
N LEU A 146 -0.10 11.05 -9.08
CA LEU A 146 0.89 11.05 -7.98
C LEU A 146 2.02 10.05 -8.24
N ASN A 147 1.69 8.84 -8.70
CA ASN A 147 2.69 7.84 -9.08
C ASN A 147 3.55 8.31 -10.26
N LEU A 148 2.96 9.02 -11.23
CA LEU A 148 3.68 9.64 -12.34
C LEU A 148 4.61 10.77 -11.87
N ALA A 149 4.23 11.56 -10.86
CA ALA A 149 5.10 12.58 -10.30
C ALA A 149 6.40 11.96 -9.73
N ALA A 150 6.27 10.88 -8.95
CA ALA A 150 7.43 10.12 -8.47
C ALA A 150 8.25 9.50 -9.62
N TYR A 151 7.57 8.85 -10.57
CA TYR A 151 8.23 8.21 -11.71
C TYR A 151 9.02 9.23 -12.55
N ASN A 152 8.38 10.34 -12.93
CA ASN A 152 9.00 11.37 -13.77
C ASN A 152 10.21 12.02 -13.08
N GLU A 153 10.12 12.30 -11.78
CA GLU A 153 11.26 12.81 -11.01
C GLU A 153 12.43 11.81 -11.05
N LEU A 154 12.17 10.51 -10.83
CA LEU A 154 13.22 9.48 -10.88
C LEU A 154 13.83 9.32 -12.27
N GLN A 155 13.01 9.39 -13.33
CA GLN A 155 13.47 9.30 -14.72
C GLN A 155 14.22 10.56 -15.19
N SER A 156 14.01 11.72 -14.56
CA SER A 156 14.69 12.98 -14.93
C SER A 156 16.22 12.89 -14.81
N TYR A 157 16.74 11.96 -14.01
CA TYR A 157 18.18 11.71 -13.83
C TYR A 157 18.80 10.84 -14.93
N GLY A 158 18.04 10.46 -15.97
CA GLY A 158 18.54 9.75 -17.14
C GLY A 158 19.13 8.37 -16.81
N ASN A 159 20.34 8.08 -17.31
CA ASN A 159 21.05 6.82 -17.04
C ASN A 159 21.64 6.82 -15.62
N SER A 160 20.74 6.80 -14.64
CA SER A 160 21.04 6.76 -13.22
C SER A 160 20.68 5.39 -12.65
N PRO A 161 21.13 5.09 -11.42
CA PRO A 161 20.67 3.91 -10.69
C PRO A 161 19.17 3.93 -10.32
N PHE A 162 18.44 5.00 -10.67
CA PHE A 162 17.00 5.15 -10.43
C PHE A 162 16.13 4.76 -11.63
N LYS A 163 16.71 4.34 -12.76
CA LYS A 163 15.95 4.12 -14.00
C LYS A 163 15.00 2.92 -13.94
N ASN A 164 15.33 1.88 -13.17
CA ASN A 164 14.59 0.62 -13.11
C ASN A 164 13.38 0.71 -12.17
N ILE A 165 12.39 1.53 -12.55
CA ILE A 165 11.12 1.71 -11.83
C ILE A 165 10.03 0.95 -12.56
N THR A 166 9.26 0.17 -11.82
CA THR A 166 8.18 -0.67 -12.36
C THR A 166 6.85 -0.37 -11.69
N LEU A 167 5.77 -0.92 -12.23
CA LEU A 167 4.51 -1.06 -11.51
C LEU A 167 4.52 -2.34 -10.68
N TYR A 168 4.04 -2.25 -9.45
CA TYR A 168 3.68 -3.40 -8.64
C TYR A 168 2.52 -4.19 -9.29
N SER A 169 2.14 -5.34 -8.75
CA SER A 169 1.00 -6.12 -9.23
C SER A 169 -0.26 -5.26 -9.44
N GLN A 170 -0.89 -5.38 -10.61
CA GLN A 170 -2.08 -4.64 -11.00
C GLN A 170 -3.35 -5.51 -10.88
N GLY A 171 -4.53 -4.88 -10.90
CA GLY A 171 -5.81 -5.60 -10.78
C GLY A 171 -6.09 -6.14 -9.38
N LEU A 172 -5.56 -5.46 -8.35
CA LEU A 172 -5.70 -5.85 -6.95
C LEU A 172 -7.11 -5.57 -6.41
N ASP A 173 -7.51 -6.38 -5.43
CA ASP A 173 -8.75 -6.21 -4.66
C ASP A 173 -8.48 -6.48 -3.18
N LEU A 174 -7.83 -5.51 -2.54
CA LEU A 174 -7.28 -5.58 -1.19
C LEU A 174 -7.83 -4.44 -0.31
N PRO A 175 -9.14 -4.40 -0.04
CA PRO A 175 -9.76 -3.33 0.74
C PRO A 175 -9.27 -3.28 2.19
N GLY A 176 -8.72 -4.40 2.71
CA GLY A 176 -8.16 -4.53 4.05
C GLY A 176 -6.79 -3.87 4.25
N THR A 177 -6.17 -3.35 3.18
CA THR A 177 -4.91 -2.61 3.25
C THR A 177 -5.16 -1.15 3.58
N ALA A 178 -4.16 -0.46 4.15
CA ALA A 178 -4.24 0.99 4.39
C ALA A 178 -4.53 1.74 3.09
N LEU A 179 -3.80 1.40 2.02
CA LEU A 179 -3.97 2.00 0.70
C LEU A 179 -5.36 1.72 0.11
N GLY A 180 -5.86 0.49 0.18
CA GLY A 180 -7.22 0.16 -0.29
C GLY A 180 -8.30 0.92 0.49
N THR A 181 -8.16 0.99 1.82
CA THR A 181 -9.07 1.72 2.70
C THR A 181 -9.05 3.22 2.43
N PHE A 182 -7.89 3.85 2.35
CA PHE A 182 -7.79 5.31 2.19
C PHE A 182 -8.04 5.78 0.75
N ALA A 183 -7.76 4.95 -0.26
CA ALA A 183 -8.21 5.22 -1.63
C ALA A 183 -9.73 5.31 -1.70
N LEU A 184 -10.45 4.37 -1.08
CA LEU A 184 -11.92 4.38 -1.00
C LEU A 184 -12.46 5.58 -0.20
N ASN A 185 -11.67 6.15 0.70
CA ASN A 185 -12.03 7.34 1.48
C ASN A 185 -11.51 8.66 0.86
N GLY A 186 -11.09 8.63 -0.41
CA GLY A 186 -10.84 9.81 -1.23
C GLY A 186 -9.39 10.30 -1.30
N SER A 187 -8.45 9.63 -0.65
CA SER A 187 -7.04 9.94 -0.83
C SER A 187 -6.51 9.43 -2.17
N GLY A 188 -5.66 10.21 -2.81
CA GLY A 188 -4.72 9.69 -3.79
C GLY A 188 -3.70 8.80 -3.09
N THR A 189 -3.48 7.59 -3.60
CA THR A 189 -2.63 6.59 -2.93
C THR A 189 -1.39 6.26 -3.74
N VAL A 190 -0.25 6.19 -3.05
CA VAL A 190 1.03 5.80 -3.64
C VAL A 190 1.69 4.73 -2.77
N LEU A 191 2.03 3.60 -3.37
CA LEU A 191 2.90 2.60 -2.75
C LEU A 191 4.30 2.72 -3.34
N PHE A 192 5.31 2.67 -2.48
CA PHE A 192 6.68 2.38 -2.86
C PHE A 192 7.03 0.97 -2.38
N GLU A 193 7.44 0.10 -3.28
CA GLU A 193 7.99 -1.22 -2.95
C GLU A 193 9.48 -1.22 -3.26
N VAL A 194 10.30 -0.94 -2.26
CA VAL A 194 11.75 -0.76 -2.42
C VAL A 194 12.46 -2.11 -2.40
N ALA A 195 13.36 -2.39 -3.34
CA ALA A 195 14.10 -3.65 -3.34
C ALA A 195 14.91 -3.83 -2.03
N GLY A 196 14.94 -5.05 -1.49
CA GLY A 196 15.86 -5.42 -0.40
C GLY A 196 15.20 -5.87 0.91
N GLN A 197 13.99 -6.43 0.88
CA GLN A 197 13.27 -6.88 2.07
C GLN A 197 13.99 -7.98 2.88
N THR A 198 14.66 -8.92 2.21
CA THR A 198 15.34 -10.06 2.87
C THR A 198 16.83 -10.15 2.56
N GLN A 199 17.36 -9.21 1.79
CA GLN A 199 18.72 -9.24 1.25
C GLN A 199 19.65 -8.27 1.99
N THR A 200 20.89 -8.68 2.22
CA THR A 200 21.98 -7.78 2.65
C THR A 200 22.66 -7.18 1.43
N MET A 201 22.34 -5.94 1.07
CA MET A 201 22.83 -5.29 -0.16
C MET A 201 24.01 -4.31 0.04
N GLY A 202 24.50 -4.16 1.27
CA GLY A 202 25.61 -3.27 1.62
C GLY A 202 25.28 -1.78 1.61
N GLN A 203 26.21 -0.95 2.11
CA GLN A 203 25.97 0.48 2.37
C GLN A 203 25.75 1.30 1.09
N LYS A 204 26.42 0.96 -0.01
CA LYS A 204 26.27 1.67 -1.29
C LYS A 204 24.85 1.53 -1.83
N LYS A 205 24.32 0.30 -1.88
CA LYS A 205 22.95 0.07 -2.35
C LYS A 205 21.92 0.68 -1.39
N LYS A 206 22.14 0.59 -0.08
CA LYS A 206 21.31 1.30 0.92
C LYS A 206 21.22 2.80 0.61
N GLY A 207 22.34 3.47 0.38
CA GLY A 207 22.36 4.90 0.04
C GLY A 207 21.62 5.21 -1.26
N GLN A 208 21.78 4.36 -2.28
CA GLN A 208 21.02 4.46 -3.53
C GLN A 208 19.52 4.34 -3.31
N LEU A 209 19.05 3.33 -2.56
CA LEU A 209 17.63 3.10 -2.34
C LEU A 209 16.99 4.22 -1.50
N VAL A 210 17.68 4.70 -0.47
CA VAL A 210 17.26 5.89 0.31
C VAL A 210 17.09 7.09 -0.61
N LYS A 211 18.04 7.34 -1.51
CA LYS A 211 17.91 8.44 -2.48
C LYS A 211 16.79 8.23 -3.49
N ALA A 212 16.50 7.01 -3.91
CA ALA A 212 15.36 6.75 -4.78
C ALA A 212 14.03 7.11 -4.08
N VAL A 213 13.86 6.71 -2.82
CA VAL A 213 12.67 7.07 -2.02
C VAL A 213 12.59 8.58 -1.80
N GLU A 214 13.67 9.21 -1.34
CA GLU A 214 13.73 10.66 -1.08
C GLU A 214 13.35 11.47 -2.33
N ARG A 215 13.89 11.11 -3.50
CA ARG A 215 13.60 11.79 -4.77
C ARG A 215 12.15 11.58 -5.20
N GLY A 216 11.66 10.34 -5.19
CA GLY A 216 10.28 10.05 -5.57
C GLY A 216 9.26 10.80 -4.68
N LEU A 217 9.49 10.82 -3.37
CA LEU A 217 8.67 11.60 -2.43
C LEU A 217 8.76 13.10 -2.67
N THR A 218 9.96 13.63 -2.94
CA THR A 218 10.15 15.05 -3.25
C THR A 218 9.39 15.44 -4.51
N GLY A 219 9.42 14.60 -5.56
CA GLY A 219 8.67 14.82 -6.79
C GLY A 219 7.16 14.88 -6.55
N ILE A 220 6.62 13.98 -5.72
CA ILE A 220 5.20 14.03 -5.31
C ILE A 220 4.89 15.31 -4.56
N ILE A 221 5.67 15.62 -3.51
CA ILE A 221 5.43 16.78 -2.64
C ILE A 221 5.46 18.09 -3.46
N GLN A 222 6.45 18.24 -4.34
CA GLN A 222 6.56 19.41 -5.21
C GLN A 222 5.37 19.51 -6.17
N ALA A 223 5.01 18.42 -6.85
CA ALA A 223 3.92 18.42 -7.82
C ALA A 223 2.55 18.68 -7.19
N VAL A 224 2.35 18.24 -5.95
CA VAL A 224 1.14 18.58 -5.17
C VAL A 224 1.17 20.04 -4.73
N ALA A 225 2.30 20.52 -4.21
CA ALA A 225 2.43 21.88 -3.68
C ALA A 225 2.27 22.97 -4.74
N ASP A 226 2.73 22.73 -5.97
CA ASP A 226 2.61 23.67 -7.09
C ASP A 226 1.43 23.39 -8.03
N GLY A 227 0.64 22.33 -7.75
CA GLY A 227 -0.53 21.92 -8.52
C GLY A 227 -0.22 21.26 -9.87
N THR A 228 1.06 21.00 -10.19
CA THR A 228 1.43 20.38 -11.48
C THR A 228 1.01 18.91 -11.59
N VAL A 229 0.75 18.23 -10.47
CA VAL A 229 0.25 16.84 -10.45
C VAL A 229 -1.03 16.68 -11.27
N GLU A 230 -1.95 17.66 -11.22
CA GLU A 230 -3.24 17.61 -11.92
C GLU A 230 -3.10 17.72 -13.44
N ASN A 231 -1.95 18.23 -13.93
CA ASN A 231 -1.66 18.37 -15.36
C ASN A 231 -1.03 17.09 -15.96
N LEU A 232 -0.63 16.12 -15.13
CA LEU A 232 -0.06 14.87 -15.61
C LEU A 232 -1.16 14.03 -16.28
N ASN A 233 -0.86 13.46 -17.45
CA ASN A 233 -1.78 12.54 -18.11
C ASN A 233 -1.78 11.19 -17.39
N PRO A 234 -2.85 10.78 -16.68
CA PRO A 234 -2.88 9.54 -15.92
C PRO A 234 -2.65 8.30 -16.80
N GLN A 235 -2.93 8.37 -18.11
CA GLN A 235 -2.72 7.24 -19.03
C GLN A 235 -1.24 6.94 -19.29
N ALA A 236 -0.33 7.84 -18.92
CA ALA A 236 1.10 7.55 -18.95
C ALA A 236 1.51 6.52 -17.88
N TYR A 237 0.72 6.39 -16.80
CA TYR A 237 0.97 5.41 -15.73
C TYR A 237 0.98 3.99 -16.28
N GLU A 238 0.04 3.66 -17.17
CA GLU A 238 -0.08 2.34 -17.80
C GLU A 238 1.10 1.98 -18.71
N LYS A 239 2.02 2.92 -18.96
CA LYS A 239 3.22 2.71 -19.79
C LYS A 239 4.46 2.42 -18.96
N ILE A 240 4.38 2.54 -17.63
CA ILE A 240 5.48 2.16 -16.75
C ILE A 240 5.64 0.63 -16.84
N PRO A 241 6.86 0.10 -17.02
CA PRO A 241 7.08 -1.35 -17.14
C PRO A 241 6.54 -2.12 -15.94
N LEU A 242 6.04 -3.34 -16.15
CA LEU A 242 5.60 -4.20 -15.04
C LEU A 242 6.79 -4.83 -14.30
N THR A 243 6.52 -5.32 -13.10
CA THR A 243 7.47 -6.10 -12.31
C THR A 243 7.39 -7.59 -12.70
N SER A 244 8.53 -8.22 -12.93
CA SER A 244 8.68 -9.65 -13.19
C SER A 244 9.39 -10.38 -12.04
N ASN A 245 8.96 -11.61 -11.75
CA ASN A 245 9.62 -12.49 -10.78
C ASN A 245 10.86 -13.21 -11.33
N ARG A 246 11.14 -13.08 -12.62
CA ARG A 246 12.27 -13.72 -13.31
C ARG A 246 12.91 -12.76 -14.31
N PRO A 247 14.24 -12.84 -14.51
CA PRO A 247 14.90 -12.09 -15.56
C PRO A 247 14.50 -12.63 -16.94
N ALA A 248 14.52 -11.78 -17.96
CA ALA A 248 14.52 -12.22 -19.34
C ALA A 248 15.87 -12.86 -19.71
N ASN A 249 15.83 -13.80 -20.66
CA ASN A 249 17.01 -14.48 -21.20
C ASN A 249 17.75 -13.63 -22.23
#